data_AF-A0A9D9GLM9-F1
#
_entry.id   AF-A0A9D9GLM9-F1
#
_cell.length_a   1.000
_cell.length_b   1.000
_cell.length_c   1.000
_cell.angle_alpha   90.00
_cell.angle_beta   90.00
_cell.angle_gamma   90.00
#
_symmetry.space_group_name_H-M   'P 1'
#
loop_
_entity.id
_entity.type
_entity.pdbx_description
1 polymer ?
#
loop_
_entity_poly.entity_id
_entity_poly.type
_entity_poly.pdbx_seq_one_letter_code
_entity_poly.pdbx_strand_id
1 'polypeptide(L)'
;ARRLQQDRLAGEPANTNAEMTNKMLEKYCPLSEECQATMESVINRLGLSMRSYFRVIKVARTIADLAGGRPIEPADLLEAAGYRFLDRRDLFDY
;
A
#
# COMPACT_ATOMS: atom_id res chain seq x y z
N ALA A 1 7.70 12.55 -2.32
CA ALA A 1 6.68 11.92 -1.46
C ALA A 1 6.07 12.83 -0.37
N ARG A 2 6.80 13.34 0.65
CA ARG A 2 6.17 14.01 1.82
C ARG A 2 5.20 15.14 1.47
N ARG A 3 5.60 16.05 0.58
CA ARG A 3 4.75 17.16 0.11
C ARG A 3 3.44 16.66 -0.52
N LEU A 4 3.52 15.64 -1.38
CA LEU A 4 2.33 15.02 -2.00
C LEU A 4 1.36 14.43 -0.98
N GLN A 5 1.87 13.86 0.12
CA GLN A 5 1.02 13.36 1.21
C GLN A 5 0.31 14.49 1.93
N GLN A 6 1.03 15.57 2.25
CA GLN A 6 0.46 16.76 2.89
C GLN A 6 -0.62 17.40 2.02
N ASP A 7 -0.34 17.56 0.72
CA ASP A 7 -1.29 18.14 -0.23
C ASP A 7 -2.55 17.28 -0.36
N ARG A 8 -2.39 15.94 -0.48
CA ARG A 8 -3.53 15.00 -0.59
C ARG A 8 -4.38 14.94 0.67
N LEU A 9 -3.75 15.02 1.83
CA LEU A 9 -4.39 14.84 3.14
C LEU A 9 -4.74 16.18 3.81
N ALA A 10 -4.64 17.29 3.08
CA ALA A 10 -5.00 18.60 3.60
C ALA A 10 -6.47 18.60 4.08
N GLY A 11 -6.68 18.97 5.35
CA GLY A 11 -8.01 18.99 5.98
C GLY A 11 -8.49 17.63 6.52
N GLU A 12 -7.68 16.58 6.39
CA GLU A 12 -7.93 15.28 7.04
C GLU A 12 -7.15 15.19 8.37
N PRO A 13 -7.55 14.29 9.30
CA PRO A 13 -6.82 14.10 10.56
C PRO A 13 -5.47 13.37 10.42
N ALA A 14 -5.12 12.87 9.22
CA ALA A 14 -3.88 12.17 8.96
C ALA A 14 -2.85 13.08 8.27
N ASN A 15 -1.58 12.95 8.63
CA ASN A 15 -0.48 13.73 8.05
C ASN A 15 0.40 12.91 7.11
N THR A 16 0.24 11.58 7.12
CA THR A 16 1.03 10.65 6.31
C THR A 16 0.17 9.55 5.71
N ASN A 17 0.69 8.91 4.66
CA ASN A 17 0.05 7.73 4.08
C ASN A 17 -0.16 6.61 5.11
N ALA A 18 0.76 6.46 6.07
CA ALA A 18 0.70 5.43 7.11
C ALA A 18 -0.49 5.65 8.07
N GLU A 19 -0.87 6.90 8.31
CA GLU A 19 -1.96 7.30 9.23
C GLU A 19 -3.36 7.19 8.61
N MET A 20 -3.48 6.98 7.30
CA MET A 20 -4.79 6.90 6.62
C MET A 20 -5.71 5.84 7.25
N THR A 21 -6.98 6.18 7.45
CA THR A 21 -8.03 5.20 7.82
C THR A 21 -8.51 4.42 6.60
N ASN A 22 -9.26 3.32 6.76
CA ASN A 22 -9.78 2.55 5.63
C ASN A 22 -10.65 3.42 4.69
N LYS A 23 -11.50 4.28 5.26
CA LYS A 23 -12.31 5.24 4.50
C LYS A 23 -11.44 6.21 3.68
N MET A 24 -10.29 6.62 4.22
CA MET A 24 -9.34 7.46 3.50
C MET A 24 -8.63 6.69 2.40
N LEU A 25 -8.31 5.42 2.61
CA LEU A 25 -7.72 4.57 1.55
C LEU A 25 -8.68 4.42 0.37
N GLU A 26 -9.98 4.22 0.61
CA GLU A 26 -10.99 4.18 -0.45
C GLU A 26 -11.05 5.49 -1.25
N LYS A 27 -10.94 6.63 -0.57
CA LYS A 27 -10.97 7.97 -1.20
C LYS A 27 -9.68 8.31 -1.96
N TYR A 28 -8.52 7.98 -1.40
CA TYR A 28 -7.23 8.50 -1.83
C TYR A 28 -6.32 7.47 -2.51
N CYS A 29 -6.68 6.19 -2.45
CA CYS A 29 -5.96 5.09 -3.05
C CYS A 29 -6.91 4.19 -3.86
N PRO A 30 -7.68 4.75 -4.82
CA PRO A 30 -8.50 3.92 -5.68
C PRO A 30 -7.61 2.94 -6.45
N LEU A 31 -8.00 1.68 -6.46
CA LEU A 31 -7.29 0.61 -7.16
C LEU A 31 -8.02 0.31 -8.47
N SER A 32 -7.27 0.26 -9.57
CA SER A 32 -7.76 -0.27 -10.84
C SER A 32 -8.13 -1.75 -10.70
N GLU A 33 -8.87 -2.28 -11.68
CA GLU A 33 -9.21 -3.72 -11.73
C GLU A 33 -7.96 -4.60 -11.69
N GLU A 34 -6.89 -4.22 -12.40
CA GLU A 34 -5.60 -4.93 -12.38
C GLU A 34 -4.95 -4.93 -10.99
N CYS A 35 -5.00 -3.80 -10.29
CA CYS A 35 -4.50 -3.69 -8.93
C CYS A 35 -5.32 -4.53 -7.94
N GLN A 36 -6.64 -4.58 -8.11
CA GLN A 36 -7.53 -5.41 -7.29
C GLN A 36 -7.22 -6.90 -7.50
N ALA A 37 -7.12 -7.35 -8.76
CA ALA A 37 -6.75 -8.73 -9.09
C ALA A 37 -5.36 -9.12 -8.56
N THR A 38 -4.39 -8.20 -8.66
CA THR A 38 -3.05 -8.40 -8.09
C THR A 38 -3.12 -8.59 -6.58
N MET A 39 -3.87 -7.72 -5.90
CA MET A 39 -4.01 -7.78 -4.45
C MET A 39 -4.71 -9.06 -3.99
N GLU A 40 -5.75 -9.51 -4.71
CA GLU A 40 -6.41 -10.79 -4.45
C GLU A 40 -5.43 -11.97 -4.57
N SER A 41 -4.62 -12.00 -5.62
CA SER A 41 -3.58 -13.02 -5.80
C SER A 41 -2.57 -13.02 -4.65
N VAL A 42 -2.13 -11.83 -4.23
CA VAL A 42 -1.20 -11.66 -3.11
C VAL A 42 -1.82 -12.13 -1.79
N ILE A 43 -3.06 -11.77 -1.50
CA ILE A 43 -3.75 -12.24 -0.28
C ILE A 43 -3.83 -13.76 -0.27
N ASN A 44 -4.29 -14.36 -1.36
CA ASN A 44 -4.49 -15.80 -1.48
C ASN A 44 -3.17 -16.58 -1.34
N ARG A 45 -2.09 -16.09 -1.95
CA ARG A 45 -0.77 -16.73 -1.86
C ARG A 45 -0.11 -16.58 -0.49
N LEU A 46 -0.31 -15.44 0.16
CA LEU A 46 0.47 -15.08 1.35
C LEU A 46 -0.32 -15.19 2.67
N GLY A 47 -1.60 -15.54 2.60
CA GLY A 47 -2.49 -15.61 3.77
C GLY A 47 -2.58 -14.28 4.51
N LEU A 48 -2.62 -13.15 3.80
CA LEU A 48 -2.63 -11.83 4.44
C LEU A 48 -3.94 -11.58 5.17
N SER A 49 -3.83 -11.12 6.42
CA SER A 49 -4.98 -10.58 7.15
C SER A 49 -5.44 -9.24 6.55
N MET A 50 -6.70 -8.85 6.79
CA MET A 50 -7.23 -7.55 6.38
C MET A 50 -6.38 -6.37 6.88
N ARG A 51 -5.76 -6.48 8.07
CA ARG A 51 -4.84 -5.46 8.56
C ARG A 51 -3.59 -5.34 7.68
N SER A 52 -3.08 -6.48 7.22
CA SER A 52 -1.90 -6.54 6.35
C SER A 52 -2.23 -6.03 4.95
N TYR A 53 -3.41 -6.37 4.43
CA TYR A 53 -3.95 -5.82 3.18
C TYR A 53 -3.92 -4.28 3.16
N PHE A 54 -4.50 -3.61 4.16
CA PHE A 54 -4.49 -2.15 4.22
C PHE A 54 -3.08 -1.57 4.40
N ARG A 55 -2.18 -2.28 5.09
CA ARG A 55 -0.78 -1.86 5.20
C ARG A 55 -0.08 -1.91 3.84
N VAL A 56 -0.33 -2.93 3.01
CA VAL A 56 0.22 -3.02 1.65
C VAL A 56 -0.22 -1.81 0.83
N ILE A 57 -1.51 -1.44 0.86
CA ILE A 57 -2.01 -0.27 0.11
C ILE A 57 -1.31 1.03 0.56
N LYS A 58 -1.13 1.22 1.87
CA LYS A 58 -0.43 2.41 2.42
C LYS A 58 1.01 2.51 1.94
N VAL A 59 1.71 1.38 1.92
CA VAL A 59 3.10 1.31 1.44
C VAL A 59 3.15 1.53 -0.07
N ALA A 60 2.29 0.87 -0.83
CA ALA A 60 2.19 1.06 -2.28
C ALA A 60 1.88 2.51 -2.67
N ARG A 61 0.98 3.19 -1.95
CA ARG A 61 0.74 4.63 -2.13
C ARG A 61 1.99 5.46 -1.90
N THR A 62 2.83 5.06 -0.95
CA THR A 62 4.11 5.72 -0.68
C THR A 62 5.11 5.49 -1.80
N ILE A 63 5.18 4.29 -2.37
CA ILE A 63 6.01 3.97 -3.54
C ILE A 63 5.58 4.82 -4.73
N ALA A 64 4.28 4.85 -5.03
CA ALA A 64 3.75 5.68 -6.10
C ALA A 64 3.98 7.20 -5.87
N ASP A 65 4.01 7.67 -4.61
CA ASP A 65 4.39 9.05 -4.26
C ASP A 65 5.88 9.35 -4.40
N LEU A 66 6.73 8.34 -4.28
CA LEU A 66 8.15 8.45 -4.60
C LEU A 66 8.36 8.50 -6.11
N ALA A 67 7.53 7.79 -6.88
CA ALA A 67 7.48 7.83 -8.34
C ALA A 67 6.71 9.04 -8.92
N GLY A 68 6.62 10.15 -8.18
CA GLY A 68 6.02 11.40 -8.67
C GLY A 68 4.50 11.53 -8.47
N GLY A 69 3.87 10.65 -7.69
CA GLY A 69 2.46 10.79 -7.31
C GLY A 69 1.47 10.17 -8.30
N ARG A 70 1.94 9.30 -9.20
CA ARG A 70 1.09 8.55 -10.15
C ARG A 70 0.06 7.65 -9.44
N PRO A 71 -0.97 7.14 -10.14
CA PRO A 71 -1.84 6.09 -9.60
C PRO A 71 -1.04 4.87 -9.10
N ILE A 72 -1.62 4.13 -8.15
CA ILE A 72 -1.03 2.86 -7.70
C ILE A 72 -1.13 1.87 -8.85
N GLU A 73 -0.01 1.22 -9.15
CA GLU A 73 0.11 0.17 -10.16
C GLU A 73 0.34 -1.20 -9.50
N PRO A 74 0.09 -2.31 -10.22
CA PRO A 74 0.34 -3.66 -9.72
C PRO A 74 1.75 -3.87 -9.16
N ALA A 75 2.76 -3.26 -9.78
CA ALA A 75 4.15 -3.34 -9.34
C ALA A 75 4.35 -2.75 -7.94
N ASP A 76 3.70 -1.63 -7.61
CA ASP A 76 3.80 -1.01 -6.28
C ASP A 76 3.21 -1.92 -5.20
N LEU A 77 2.12 -2.63 -5.53
CA LEU A 77 1.48 -3.58 -4.62
C LEU A 77 2.36 -4.79 -4.35
N LEU A 78 2.98 -5.34 -5.40
CA LEU A 78 3.89 -6.48 -5.29
C LEU A 78 5.14 -6.11 -4.49
N GLU A 79 5.73 -4.93 -4.74
CA GLU A 79 6.87 -4.43 -3.99
C GLU A 79 6.50 -4.19 -2.52
N ALA A 80 5.37 -3.54 -2.27
CA ALA A 80 4.85 -3.29 -0.91
C ALA A 80 4.61 -4.60 -0.12
N ALA A 81 4.06 -5.62 -0.78
CA ALA A 81 3.89 -6.95 -0.19
C ALA A 81 5.25 -7.63 0.05
N GLY A 82 6.20 -7.44 -0.87
CA GLY A 82 7.59 -7.91 -0.81
C GLY A 82 8.32 -7.47 0.46
N TYR A 83 8.18 -6.20 0.86
CA TYR A 83 8.82 -5.68 2.08
C TYR A 83 8.40 -6.43 3.35
N ARG A 84 7.23 -7.05 3.38
CA ARG A 84 6.80 -7.88 4.52
C ARG A 84 7.63 -9.16 4.67
N PHE A 85 8.15 -9.71 3.58
CA PHE A 85 9.10 -10.82 3.63
C PHE A 85 10.48 -10.40 4.09
N LEU A 86 10.87 -9.16 3.82
CA LEU A 86 12.13 -8.62 4.34
C LEU A 86 12.03 -8.32 5.85
N ASP A 87 10.83 -7.94 6.33
CA ASP A 87 10.55 -7.69 7.76
C ASP A 87 10.38 -9.00 8.56
N ARG A 88 9.97 -10.10 7.91
CA ARG A 88 10.02 -11.46 8.47
C ARG A 88 11.36 -12.11 8.13
N ARG A 89 12.32 -12.08 9.04
CA ARG A 89 13.56 -12.90 9.00
C ARG A 89 13.30 -14.43 9.05
N ASP A 90 12.19 -14.93 8.52
CA ASP A 90 11.77 -16.33 8.61
C ASP A 90 11.76 -17.02 7.22
N LEU A 91 12.72 -16.67 6.36
CA LEU A 91 12.93 -17.36 5.07
C LEU A 91 14.34 -17.94 4.90
N PHE A 92 15.18 -17.88 5.93
CA PHE A 92 16.51 -18.50 5.94
C PHE A 92 16.70 -19.52 7.08
N ASP A 93 15.62 -20.02 7.67
CA ASP A 93 15.64 -21.22 8.51
C ASP A 93 14.92 -22.35 7.77
N TYR A 94 15.61 -22.98 6.82
CA TYR A 94 15.28 -24.30 6.28
C TYR A 94 16.54 -25.04 5.89
#